data_AF-A0A5D3DC61-F1
#
_entry.id   AF-A0A5D3DC61-F1
#
_cell.length_a   1.000
_cell.length_b   1.000
_cell.length_c   1.000
_cell.angle_alpha   90.00
_cell.angle_beta   90.00
_cell.angle_gamma   90.00
#
_symmetry.space_group_name_H-M   'P 1'
#
loop_
_entity.id
_entity.type
_entity.pdbx_description
1 polymer ?
#
loop_
_entity_poly.entity_id
_entity_poly.type
_entity_poly.pdbx_seq_one_letter_code
_entity_poly.pdbx_strand_id
1 'polypeptide(L)'
;MAGGAGLFMIQQTIGSVLCCKCGIPIAPNAANMCVKYLCSEVDITEGNVSCRCTSFFMEQLILKHGAAARSTRIKQMSQGIRFFFCNRSYGVKFVKFIGKVALIESRHDKQFVSHDLKSNIHNHRHTFSIKISPICLEDLICLPPKVAFNLGNFGPLVICTKLMNVIALLDPFTLRHCSWMLISNGGRPLSILTSSQLVE
;
A
#
# COMPACT_ATOMS: atom_id res chain seq x y z
N MET A 1 58.14 -40.69 11.69
CA MET A 1 58.12 -39.28 12.11
C MET A 1 56.77 -38.69 11.73
N ALA A 2 55.83 -38.66 12.70
CA ALA A 2 54.50 -38.07 12.52
C ALA A 2 54.56 -36.60 12.92
N GLY A 3 54.08 -35.71 12.05
CA GLY A 3 54.03 -34.27 12.30
C GLY A 3 52.82 -33.68 11.57
N GLY A 4 51.62 -34.10 11.97
CA GLY A 4 50.37 -33.50 11.49
C GLY A 4 50.17 -32.14 12.14
N ALA A 5 50.30 -31.07 11.34
CA ALA A 5 49.91 -29.72 11.74
C ALA A 5 48.38 -29.68 11.89
N GLY A 6 47.90 -29.94 13.10
CA GLY A 6 46.50 -29.72 13.48
C GLY A 6 46.20 -28.24 13.47
N LEU A 7 45.53 -27.76 12.42
CA LEU A 7 44.91 -26.44 12.40
C LEU A 7 43.87 -26.39 13.52
N PHE A 8 44.17 -25.63 14.57
CA PHE A 8 43.25 -25.35 15.66
C PHE A 8 42.08 -24.53 15.11
N MET A 9 40.94 -25.18 14.85
CA MET A 9 39.72 -24.47 14.48
C MET A 9 39.12 -23.83 15.73
N ILE A 10 39.39 -22.54 15.92
CA ILE A 10 38.69 -21.72 16.91
C ILE A 10 37.20 -21.71 16.49
N GLN A 11 36.34 -22.38 17.26
CA GLN A 11 34.90 -22.20 17.13
C GLN A 11 34.59 -20.75 17.47
N GLN A 12 34.31 -19.93 16.46
CA GLN A 12 33.79 -18.59 16.67
C GLN A 12 32.43 -18.72 17.37
N THR A 13 32.34 -18.30 18.63
CA THR A 13 31.05 -18.13 19.31
C THR A 13 30.32 -16.98 18.64
N ILE A 14 29.30 -17.31 17.85
CA ILE A 14 28.37 -16.31 17.30
C ILE A 14 27.58 -15.77 18.50
N GLY A 15 28.08 -14.70 19.12
CA GLY A 15 27.40 -14.03 20.21
C GLY A 15 26.04 -13.48 19.74
N SER A 16 24.98 -13.79 20.47
CA SER A 16 23.65 -13.24 20.20
C SER A 16 23.41 -11.97 21.03
N VAL A 17 22.86 -10.93 20.41
CA VAL A 17 22.41 -9.70 21.08
C VAL A 17 20.88 -9.67 21.12
N LEU A 18 20.27 -9.08 22.14
CA LEU A 18 18.81 -8.95 22.21
C LEU A 18 18.34 -7.78 21.34
N CYS A 19 17.23 -7.98 20.62
CA CYS A 19 16.59 -6.88 19.89
C CYS A 19 16.06 -5.81 20.85
N CYS A 20 16.44 -4.54 20.63
CA CYS A 20 16.06 -3.41 21.48
C CYS A 20 14.56 -3.12 21.59
N LYS A 21 13.73 -3.65 20.68
CA LYS A 21 12.26 -3.47 20.66
C LYS A 21 11.47 -4.65 21.22
N CYS A 22 11.97 -5.88 21.07
CA CYS A 22 11.20 -7.08 21.41
C CYS A 22 11.96 -8.17 22.17
N GLY A 23 13.23 -7.96 22.50
CA GLY A 23 14.02 -8.87 23.34
C GLY A 23 14.32 -10.24 22.72
N ILE A 24 14.07 -10.43 21.41
CA ILE A 24 14.39 -11.70 20.73
C ILE A 24 15.91 -11.75 20.47
N PRO A 25 16.59 -12.89 20.70
CA PRO A 25 18.01 -13.04 20.37
C PRO A 25 18.23 -12.94 18.86
N ILE A 26 19.14 -12.09 18.45
CA ILE A 26 19.51 -11.83 17.05
C ILE A 26 21.03 -11.88 16.87
N ALA A 27 21.47 -12.09 15.64
CA ALA A 27 22.83 -11.77 15.25
C ALA A 27 23.06 -10.25 15.40
N PRO A 28 24.20 -9.82 15.96
CA PRO A 28 24.50 -8.40 16.16
C PRO A 28 24.47 -7.64 14.82
N ASN A 29 23.72 -6.54 14.77
CA ASN A 29 23.66 -5.64 13.62
C ASN A 29 23.68 -4.18 14.08
N ALA A 30 23.97 -3.24 13.19
CA ALA A 30 24.00 -1.78 13.49
C ALA A 30 22.81 -1.26 14.26
N ALA A 31 21.63 -1.82 13.94
CA ALA A 31 20.36 -1.35 14.44
C ALA A 31 20.04 -1.95 15.81
N ASN A 32 20.73 -3.01 16.24
CA ASN A 32 20.31 -3.93 17.31
C ASN A 32 18.80 -4.25 17.24
N MET A 33 18.28 -4.35 16.00
CA MET A 33 16.86 -4.56 15.71
C MET A 33 16.70 -5.85 14.92
N CYS A 34 15.69 -6.64 15.26
CA CYS A 34 15.39 -7.85 14.51
C CYS A 34 14.74 -7.52 13.16
N VAL A 35 14.82 -8.46 12.22
CA VAL A 35 14.28 -8.31 10.86
C VAL A 35 12.83 -7.81 10.89
N LYS A 36 12.02 -8.31 11.84
CA LYS A 36 10.62 -7.90 12.04
C LYS A 36 10.41 -6.39 12.25
N TYR A 37 11.33 -5.69 12.92
CA TYR A 37 11.21 -4.23 13.11
C TYR A 37 11.98 -3.43 12.05
N LEU A 38 12.92 -4.06 11.34
CA LEU A 38 13.56 -3.49 10.14
C LEU A 38 12.71 -3.63 8.88
N CYS A 39 11.67 -4.47 8.90
CA CYS A 39 10.75 -4.69 7.78
C CYS A 39 10.17 -3.36 7.25
N SER A 40 10.02 -3.31 5.93
CA SER A 40 9.18 -2.31 5.27
C SER A 40 7.71 -2.57 5.60
N GLU A 41 6.95 -1.51 5.78
CA GLU A 41 5.54 -1.55 6.14
C GLU A 41 4.71 -0.99 4.98
N VAL A 42 3.68 -1.70 4.55
CA VAL A 42 2.68 -1.20 3.61
C VAL A 42 1.37 -1.07 4.35
N ASP A 43 0.92 0.15 4.52
CA ASP A 43 -0.33 0.48 5.18
C ASP A 43 -1.39 0.74 4.11
N ILE A 44 -2.42 -0.11 4.05
CA ILE A 44 -3.58 0.12 3.22
C ILE A 44 -4.62 0.79 4.09
N THR A 45 -4.73 2.11 3.96
CA THR A 45 -5.84 2.85 4.54
C THR A 45 -7.01 2.76 3.56
N GLU A 46 -8.00 1.97 3.94
CA GLU A 46 -9.31 2.13 3.33
C GLU A 46 -9.79 3.52 3.76
N GLY A 47 -10.03 4.41 2.81
CA GLY A 47 -10.66 5.69 3.12
C GLY A 47 -12.01 5.48 3.81
N ASN A 48 -12.80 6.54 3.96
CA ASN A 48 -14.22 6.37 4.26
C ASN A 48 -14.92 5.76 3.02
N VAL A 49 -14.62 4.50 2.72
CA VAL A 49 -15.08 3.74 1.56
C VAL A 49 -16.50 3.36 1.89
N SER A 50 -17.44 4.06 1.28
CA SER A 50 -18.86 3.80 1.47
C SER A 50 -19.29 2.46 0.86
N CYS A 51 -18.55 1.94 -0.12
CA CYS A 51 -18.86 0.67 -0.76
C CYS A 51 -18.06 -0.50 -0.19
N ARG A 52 -18.75 -1.39 0.54
CA ARG A 52 -18.21 -2.68 1.00
C ARG A 52 -17.61 -3.53 -0.13
N CYS A 53 -18.11 -3.40 -1.36
CA CYS A 53 -17.71 -4.22 -2.49
C CYS A 53 -16.21 -4.12 -2.81
N THR A 54 -15.62 -2.92 -2.67
CA THR A 54 -14.20 -2.68 -3.03
C THR A 54 -13.23 -3.30 -2.02
N SER A 55 -13.57 -3.28 -0.73
CA SER A 55 -12.77 -3.89 0.34
C SER A 55 -12.77 -5.42 0.23
N PHE A 56 -13.96 -6.04 0.14
CA PHE A 56 -14.07 -7.49 -0.02
C PHE A 56 -13.44 -8.00 -1.31
N PHE A 57 -13.64 -7.28 -2.43
CA PHE A 57 -13.04 -7.66 -3.71
C PHE A 57 -11.51 -7.64 -3.65
N MET A 58 -10.93 -6.63 -3.02
CA MET A 58 -9.48 -6.52 -2.82
C MET A 58 -8.94 -7.66 -1.96
N GLU A 59 -9.58 -7.98 -0.84
CA GLU A 59 -9.15 -9.07 0.04
C GLU A 59 -9.14 -10.42 -0.70
N GLN A 60 -10.23 -10.74 -1.40
CA GLN A 60 -10.33 -11.96 -2.20
C GLN A 60 -9.29 -12.00 -3.31
N LEU A 61 -8.99 -10.87 -3.94
CA LEU A 61 -8.01 -10.79 -5.02
C LEU A 61 -6.58 -10.94 -4.50
N ILE A 62 -6.27 -10.38 -3.32
CA ILE A 62 -4.99 -10.57 -2.63
C ILE A 62 -4.78 -12.04 -2.28
N LEU A 63 -5.83 -12.75 -1.83
CA LEU A 63 -5.80 -14.18 -1.55
C LEU A 63 -5.62 -15.00 -2.84
N LYS A 64 -6.40 -14.71 -3.89
CA LYS A 64 -6.33 -15.43 -5.17
C LYS A 64 -4.97 -15.33 -5.86
N HIS A 65 -4.35 -14.15 -5.86
CA HIS A 65 -3.03 -13.96 -6.48
C HIS A 65 -1.85 -14.31 -5.54
N GLY A 66 -2.12 -14.68 -4.28
CA GLY A 66 -1.07 -14.95 -3.30
C GLY A 66 -0.16 -13.75 -3.03
N ALA A 67 -0.64 -12.53 -3.24
CA ALA A 67 0.17 -11.31 -3.13
C ALA A 67 0.67 -11.07 -1.69
N ALA A 68 -0.06 -11.60 -0.70
CA ALA A 68 0.30 -11.57 0.72
C ALA A 68 1.24 -12.71 1.16
N ALA A 69 1.56 -13.69 0.29
CA ALA A 69 2.37 -14.86 0.68
C ALA A 69 3.80 -14.49 1.14
N ARG A 70 4.33 -13.36 0.66
CA ARG A 70 5.66 -12.84 1.05
C ARG A 70 5.61 -11.86 2.22
N SER A 71 4.43 -11.60 2.77
CA SER A 71 4.29 -10.77 3.97
C SER A 71 4.72 -11.58 5.19
N THR A 72 5.52 -10.97 6.07
CA THR A 72 5.92 -11.58 7.34
C THR A 72 4.78 -11.55 8.34
N ARG A 73 3.94 -10.51 8.25
CA ARG A 73 2.89 -10.22 9.20
C ARG A 73 1.82 -9.37 8.53
N ILE A 74 0.57 -9.65 8.89
CA ILE A 74 -0.59 -8.84 8.55
C ILE A 74 -1.20 -8.38 9.87
N LYS A 75 -1.49 -7.09 9.98
CA LYS A 75 -2.21 -6.51 11.13
C LYS A 75 -3.43 -5.77 10.61
N GLN A 76 -4.60 -6.12 11.14
CA GLN A 76 -5.81 -5.35 10.91
C GLN A 76 -5.85 -4.17 11.88
N MET A 77 -6.13 -2.98 11.37
CA MET A 77 -6.30 -1.74 12.13
C MET A 77 -7.73 -1.23 11.97
N SER A 78 -8.13 -0.24 12.77
CA SER A 78 -9.50 0.31 12.75
C SER A 78 -9.89 0.96 11.42
N GLN A 79 -8.92 1.43 10.63
CA GLN A 79 -9.14 2.14 9.35
C GLN A 79 -8.36 1.49 8.19
N GLY A 80 -8.06 0.19 8.27
CA GLY A 80 -7.40 -0.51 7.18
C GLY A 80 -6.59 -1.73 7.59
N ILE A 81 -5.73 -2.18 6.68
CA ILE A 81 -4.92 -3.38 6.84
C ILE A 81 -3.46 -3.06 6.53
N ARG A 82 -2.57 -3.58 7.37
CA ARG A 82 -1.14 -3.28 7.34
C ARG A 82 -0.31 -4.53 7.14
N PHE A 83 0.47 -4.52 6.08
CA PHE A 83 1.33 -5.61 5.65
C PHE A 83 2.79 -5.30 5.96
N PHE A 84 3.51 -6.27 6.51
CA PHE A 84 4.93 -6.14 6.79
C PHE A 84 5.72 -7.01 5.81
N PHE A 85 6.72 -6.41 5.15
CA PHE A 85 7.59 -7.08 4.20
C PHE A 85 9.06 -6.95 4.64
N CYS A 86 9.80 -8.05 4.70
CA CYS A 86 11.24 -8.02 5.01
C CYS A 86 12.04 -7.18 4.01
N ASN A 87 11.66 -7.22 2.72
CA ASN A 87 12.36 -6.49 1.66
C ASN A 87 11.51 -5.36 1.09
N ARG A 88 12.15 -4.20 0.89
CA ARG A 88 11.55 -3.04 0.21
C ARG A 88 10.98 -3.40 -1.17
N SER A 89 11.71 -4.21 -1.93
CA SER A 89 11.31 -4.59 -3.30
C SER A 89 9.95 -5.29 -3.36
N TYR A 90 9.59 -6.06 -2.33
CA TYR A 90 8.28 -6.69 -2.25
C TYR A 90 7.18 -5.69 -1.93
N GLY A 91 7.43 -4.75 -1.02
CA GLY A 91 6.50 -3.65 -0.75
C GLY A 91 6.18 -2.83 -2.00
N VAL A 92 7.20 -2.47 -2.80
CA VAL A 92 7.00 -1.73 -4.06
C VAL A 92 6.21 -2.55 -5.09
N LYS A 93 6.51 -3.85 -5.23
CA LYS A 93 5.76 -4.73 -6.14
C LYS A 93 4.30 -4.87 -5.71
N PHE A 94 4.04 -4.92 -4.42
CA PHE A 94 2.70 -5.01 -3.85
C PHE A 94 1.90 -3.71 -4.08
N VAL A 95 2.50 -2.54 -3.86
CA VAL A 95 1.87 -1.24 -4.19
C VAL A 95 1.53 -1.17 -5.69
N LYS A 96 2.45 -1.59 -6.56
CA LYS A 96 2.22 -1.64 -8.01
C LYS A 96 1.13 -2.63 -8.40
N PHE A 97 1.00 -3.74 -7.70
CA PHE A 97 -0.06 -4.72 -7.91
C PHE A 97 -1.42 -4.12 -7.57
N ILE A 98 -1.55 -3.50 -6.41
CA ILE A 98 -2.79 -2.84 -5.99
C ILE A 98 -3.18 -1.74 -6.98
N GLY A 99 -2.21 -0.94 -7.45
CA GLY A 99 -2.47 0.10 -8.45
C GLY A 99 -2.94 -0.40 -9.82
N LYS A 100 -2.84 -1.70 -10.12
CA LYS A 100 -3.45 -2.28 -11.33
C LYS A 100 -4.92 -2.63 -11.15
N VAL A 101 -5.33 -2.88 -9.90
CA VAL A 101 -6.63 -3.44 -9.54
C VAL A 101 -7.57 -2.34 -9.07
N ALA A 102 -7.04 -1.34 -8.37
CA ALA A 102 -7.81 -0.26 -7.80
C ALA A 102 -7.10 1.09 -7.97
N LEU A 103 -7.90 2.14 -7.99
CA LEU A 103 -7.41 3.51 -8.00
C LEU A 103 -6.89 3.90 -6.62
N ILE A 104 -5.58 4.10 -6.53
CA ILE A 104 -4.89 4.39 -5.28
C ILE A 104 -4.09 5.68 -5.34
N GLU A 105 -4.01 6.34 -4.19
CA GLU A 105 -3.03 7.37 -3.90
C GLU A 105 -1.94 6.76 -3.01
N SER A 106 -0.71 6.65 -3.51
CA SER A 106 0.42 6.10 -2.76
C SER A 106 1.33 7.21 -2.22
N ARG A 107 1.60 7.18 -0.91
CA ARG A 107 2.62 7.98 -0.24
C ARG A 107 3.78 7.09 0.19
N HIS A 108 5.00 7.61 0.10
CA HIS A 108 6.23 6.87 0.38
C HIS A 108 7.06 7.63 1.40
N ASP A 109 7.23 7.04 2.58
CA ASP A 109 7.98 7.63 3.68
C ASP A 109 9.23 6.79 3.98
N LYS A 110 10.32 7.48 4.31
CA LYS A 110 11.62 6.87 4.62
C LYS A 110 12.05 7.35 5.99
N GLN A 111 12.07 6.44 6.97
CA GLN A 111 12.57 6.70 8.31
C GLN A 111 14.00 6.19 8.44
N PHE A 112 14.91 7.04 8.90
CA PHE A 112 16.27 6.62 9.26
C PHE A 112 16.24 5.81 10.56
N VAL A 113 16.89 4.65 10.57
CA VAL A 113 16.98 3.78 11.75
C VAL A 113 18.41 3.78 12.29
N SER A 114 19.38 3.43 11.45
CA SER A 114 20.79 3.41 11.85
C SER A 114 21.72 3.51 10.64
N HIS A 115 22.99 3.82 10.93
CA HIS A 115 24.08 3.81 9.97
C HIS A 115 25.24 3.03 10.56
N ASP A 116 25.77 2.09 9.77
CA ASP A 116 27.01 1.40 10.08
C ASP A 116 28.21 2.22 9.63
N LEU A 117 29.00 2.76 10.56
CA LEU A 117 30.24 3.48 10.25
C LEU A 117 31.30 2.58 9.58
N LYS A 118 31.27 1.27 9.85
CA LYS A 118 32.28 0.31 9.34
C LYS A 118 32.00 -0.17 7.91
N SER A 119 30.73 -0.38 7.56
CA SER A 119 30.32 -0.90 6.25
C SER A 119 29.68 0.17 5.36
N ASN A 120 29.49 1.39 5.87
CA ASN A 120 28.77 2.48 5.23
C ASN A 120 27.36 2.08 4.74
N ILE A 121 26.71 1.15 5.45
CA ILE A 121 25.35 0.70 5.14
C ILE A 121 24.37 1.54 5.96
N HIS A 122 23.40 2.17 5.28
CA HIS A 122 22.31 2.89 5.92
C HIS A 122 21.07 2.01 6.03
N ASN A 123 20.65 1.73 7.26
CA ASN A 123 19.42 1.01 7.53
C ASN A 123 18.26 2.00 7.61
N HIS A 124 17.30 1.83 6.69
CA HIS A 124 16.11 2.66 6.61
C HIS A 124 14.86 1.80 6.69
N ARG A 125 13.90 2.28 7.46
CA ARG A 125 12.55 1.72 7.48
C ARG A 125 11.71 2.45 6.45
N HIS A 126 11.10 1.69 5.55
CA HIS A 126 10.26 2.23 4.49
C HIS A 126 8.79 1.99 4.83
N THR A 127 7.99 3.06 4.80
CA THR A 127 6.54 2.99 4.98
C THR A 127 5.86 3.40 3.68
N PHE A 128 4.93 2.57 3.22
CA PHE A 128 4.14 2.77 2.01
C PHE A 128 2.69 2.95 2.43
N SER A 129 2.19 4.17 2.44
CA SER A 129 0.81 4.45 2.81
C SER A 129 -0.02 4.53 1.55
N ILE A 130 -0.95 3.60 1.38
CA ILE A 130 -1.84 3.49 0.23
C ILE A 130 -3.22 3.93 0.69
N LYS A 131 -3.75 4.97 0.07
CA LYS A 131 -5.13 5.40 0.26
C LYS A 131 -5.95 5.01 -0.95
N ILE A 132 -6.98 4.20 -0.73
CA ILE A 132 -7.91 3.81 -1.80
C ILE A 132 -8.92 4.95 -2.00
N SER A 133 -9.18 5.32 -3.26
CA SER A 133 -10.23 6.30 -3.59
C SER A 133 -11.61 5.74 -3.23
N PRO A 134 -12.52 6.52 -2.62
CA PRO A 134 -13.85 6.03 -2.21
C PRO A 134 -14.83 5.82 -3.37
N ILE A 135 -14.43 6.12 -4.61
CA ILE A 135 -15.31 6.03 -5.79
C ILE A 135 -15.49 4.56 -6.18
N CYS A 136 -16.74 4.11 -6.32
CA CYS A 136 -17.07 2.76 -6.73
C CYS A 136 -17.81 2.74 -8.07
N LEU A 137 -17.91 1.55 -8.66
CA LEU A 137 -18.58 1.36 -9.94
C LEU A 137 -20.06 1.70 -9.75
N GLU A 138 -20.67 2.36 -10.73
CA GLU A 138 -22.08 2.76 -10.72
C GLU A 138 -22.47 3.79 -9.65
N ASP A 139 -21.49 4.36 -8.93
CA ASP A 139 -21.79 5.45 -8.00
C ASP A 139 -22.10 6.76 -8.73
N LEU A 140 -23.05 7.53 -8.18
CA LEU A 140 -23.35 8.88 -8.61
C LEU A 140 -22.41 9.87 -7.93
N ILE A 141 -21.59 10.54 -8.74
CA ILE A 141 -20.58 11.49 -8.32
C ILE A 141 -21.06 12.90 -8.65
N CYS A 142 -20.87 13.82 -7.71
CA CYS A 142 -21.03 15.23 -7.99
C CYS A 142 -19.67 15.89 -8.25
N LEU A 143 -19.54 16.47 -9.42
CA LEU A 143 -18.34 17.19 -9.84
C LEU A 143 -18.43 18.65 -9.37
N PRO A 144 -17.35 19.20 -8.77
CA PRO A 144 -17.24 20.63 -8.57
C PRO A 144 -17.33 21.37 -9.92
N PRO A 145 -17.99 22.54 -9.98
CA PRO A 145 -18.24 23.25 -11.25
C PRO A 145 -16.95 23.59 -12.01
N LYS A 146 -15.84 23.84 -11.29
CA LYS A 146 -14.51 24.06 -11.90
C LYS A 146 -14.00 22.83 -12.66
N VAL A 147 -14.25 21.64 -12.13
CA VAL A 147 -13.81 20.37 -12.72
C VAL A 147 -14.71 20.00 -13.88
N ALA A 148 -16.02 20.18 -13.73
CA ALA A 148 -17.01 19.95 -14.78
C ALA A 148 -16.77 20.80 -16.04
N PHE A 149 -16.41 22.08 -15.85
CA PHE A 149 -16.04 22.98 -16.95
C PHE A 149 -14.79 22.48 -17.70
N ASN A 150 -13.72 22.17 -16.98
CA ASN A 150 -12.47 21.68 -17.58
C ASN A 150 -12.63 20.34 -18.31
N LEU A 151 -13.59 19.52 -17.91
CA LEU A 151 -13.89 18.22 -18.52
C LEU A 151 -14.78 18.33 -19.77
N GLY A 152 -15.12 19.54 -20.24
CA GLY A 152 -15.95 19.75 -21.44
C GLY A 152 -17.36 20.25 -21.13
N ASN A 153 -17.52 21.00 -20.04
CA ASN A 153 -18.81 21.52 -19.56
C ASN A 153 -19.86 20.42 -19.32
N PHE A 154 -19.43 19.35 -18.64
CA PHE A 154 -20.32 18.27 -18.21
C PHE A 154 -21.33 18.77 -17.16
N GLY A 155 -22.46 18.07 -17.05
CA GLY A 155 -23.39 18.29 -15.96
C GLY A 155 -22.73 18.08 -14.58
N PRO A 156 -23.30 18.66 -13.50
CA PRO A 156 -22.78 18.49 -12.14
C PRO A 156 -22.89 17.04 -11.64
N LEU A 157 -23.78 16.24 -12.23
CA LEU A 157 -24.03 14.85 -11.86
C LEU A 157 -23.50 13.91 -12.95
N VAL A 158 -22.67 12.95 -12.54
CA VAL A 158 -22.08 11.94 -13.43
C VAL A 158 -22.05 10.58 -12.75
N ILE A 159 -22.20 9.52 -13.53
CA ILE A 159 -22.17 8.13 -13.08
C ILE A 159 -20.81 7.53 -13.42
N CYS A 160 -20.20 6.79 -12.50
CA CYS A 160 -18.98 6.05 -12.80
C CYS A 160 -19.29 4.74 -13.54
N THR A 161 -18.83 4.61 -14.79
CA THR A 161 -19.05 3.39 -15.59
C THR A 161 -17.85 2.46 -15.63
N LYS A 162 -16.64 2.95 -15.30
CA LYS A 162 -15.44 2.12 -15.25
C LYS A 162 -14.44 2.65 -14.23
N LEU A 163 -13.96 1.75 -13.38
CA LEU A 163 -12.91 2.01 -12.40
C LEU A 163 -11.68 1.16 -12.65
N MET A 164 -10.70 1.75 -13.34
CA MET A 164 -9.37 1.18 -13.52
C MET A 164 -8.33 2.28 -13.25
N ASN A 165 -7.22 2.31 -14.01
CA ASN A 165 -6.23 3.39 -13.95
C ASN A 165 -6.80 4.77 -14.34
N VAL A 166 -7.90 4.78 -15.11
CA VAL A 166 -8.64 5.97 -15.53
C VAL A 166 -10.10 5.74 -15.16
N ILE A 167 -10.73 6.73 -14.55
CA ILE A 167 -12.15 6.69 -14.21
C ILE A 167 -12.92 7.08 -15.45
N ALA A 168 -13.83 6.24 -15.94
CA ALA A 168 -14.80 6.63 -16.95
C ALA A 168 -16.07 7.13 -16.26
N LEU A 169 -16.48 8.34 -16.63
CA LEU A 169 -17.69 9.00 -16.20
C LEU A 169 -18.68 9.05 -17.36
N LEU A 170 -19.96 8.86 -17.07
CA LEU A 170 -21.07 9.04 -17.99
C LEU A 170 -22.02 10.09 -17.44
N ASP A 171 -22.38 11.05 -18.28
CA ASP A 171 -23.49 11.95 -17.98
C ASP A 171 -24.81 11.27 -18.38
N PRO A 172 -25.75 11.05 -17.45
CA PRO A 172 -27.01 10.39 -17.74
C PRO A 172 -27.91 11.18 -18.71
N PHE A 173 -27.78 12.51 -18.79
CA PHE A 173 -28.65 13.34 -19.63
C PHE A 173 -28.11 13.52 -21.04
N THR A 174 -26.79 13.63 -21.18
CA THR A 174 -26.15 13.88 -22.49
C THR A 174 -25.53 12.64 -23.12
N LEU A 175 -25.49 11.51 -22.39
CA LEU A 175 -24.82 10.27 -22.79
C LEU A 175 -23.34 10.45 -23.18
N ARG A 176 -22.72 11.55 -22.74
CA ARG A 176 -21.32 11.83 -23.01
C ARG A 176 -20.44 11.04 -22.04
N HIS A 177 -19.35 10.51 -22.56
CA HIS A 177 -18.32 9.85 -21.77
C HIS A 177 -17.14 10.78 -21.54
N CYS A 178 -16.66 10.85 -20.30
CA CYS A 178 -15.44 11.56 -19.96
C CYS A 178 -14.47 10.65 -19.21
N SER A 179 -13.19 10.74 -19.54
CA SER A 179 -12.12 10.10 -18.79
C SER A 179 -11.57 11.06 -17.75
N TRP A 180 -11.64 10.69 -16.48
CA TRP A 180 -11.08 11.47 -15.39
C TRP A 180 -9.90 10.76 -14.73
N MET A 181 -8.82 11.50 -14.52
CA MET A 181 -7.65 11.05 -13.78
C MET A 181 -7.60 11.77 -12.43
N LEU A 182 -7.62 11.00 -11.34
CA LEU A 182 -7.71 11.50 -9.96
C LEU A 182 -6.50 12.35 -9.53
N ILE A 183 -5.39 12.24 -10.25
CA ILE A 183 -4.07 12.74 -9.83
C ILE A 183 -3.87 14.23 -10.19
N SER A 184 -4.57 14.78 -11.20
CA SER A 184 -4.30 16.15 -11.67
C SER A 184 -5.21 17.23 -11.08
N ASN A 185 -6.43 16.89 -10.67
CA ASN A 185 -7.44 17.89 -10.34
C ASN A 185 -7.64 17.95 -8.83
N GLY A 186 -7.05 18.97 -8.19
CA GLY A 186 -7.04 19.21 -6.75
C GLY A 186 -8.41 19.54 -6.10
N GLY A 187 -9.48 18.90 -6.54
CA GLY A 187 -10.78 18.86 -5.87
C GLY A 187 -11.18 17.41 -5.67
N ARG A 188 -11.39 16.99 -4.42
CA ARG A 188 -11.87 15.63 -4.15
C ARG A 188 -13.31 15.54 -4.62
N PRO A 189 -13.65 14.62 -5.56
CA PRO A 189 -15.05 14.31 -5.81
C PRO A 189 -15.68 13.81 -4.52
N LEU A 190 -16.85 14.35 -4.21
CA LEU A 190 -17.70 13.79 -3.18
C LEU A 190 -18.63 12.80 -3.89
N SER A 191 -18.49 11.52 -3.57
CA SER A 191 -19.53 10.53 -3.86
C SER A 191 -20.76 10.93 -3.02
N ILE A 192 -21.85 11.32 -3.67
CA ILE A 192 -23.06 11.79 -2.99
C ILE A 192 -23.96 10.62 -2.62
N LEU A 193 -24.07 9.63 -3.50
CA LEU A 193 -24.86 8.42 -3.29
C LEU A 193 -23.99 7.20 -3.51
N THR A 194 -24.13 6.22 -2.63
CA THR A 194 -23.46 4.92 -2.73
C THR A 194 -24.45 3.91 -3.31
N SER A 195 -23.96 2.91 -4.04
CA SER A 195 -24.76 1.77 -4.57
C SER A 195 -25.77 1.17 -3.57
N SER A 196 -25.53 1.25 -2.25
CA SER A 196 -26.46 0.82 -1.20
C SER A 196 -27.75 1.63 -1.05
N GLN A 197 -27.87 2.78 -1.71
CA GLN A 197 -29.03 3.68 -1.65
C GLN A 197 -29.89 3.65 -2.92
N LEU A 198 -29.58 2.76 -3.86
CA LEU A 198 -30.39 2.55 -5.07
C LEU A 198 -31.71 1.85 -4.68
N VAL A 199 -32.82 2.36 -5.21
CA VAL A 199 -34.17 1.78 -5.05
C VAL A 199 -34.58 1.20 -6.40
N GLU A 200 -35.18 0.01 -6.38
CA GLU A 200 -35.72 -0.71 -7.55
C GLU A 200 -37.01 -0.08 -8.09
#